data_AF-A0A968Y3R2-F1
#
_entry.id   AF-A0A968Y3R2-F1
#
_cell.length_a   1.000
_cell.length_b   1.000
_cell.length_c   1.000
_cell.angle_alpha   90.00
_cell.angle_beta   90.00
_cell.angle_gamma   90.00
#
_symmetry.space_group_name_H-M   'P 1'
#
loop_
_entity.id
_entity.type
_entity.pdbx_description
1 polymer ?
#
loop_
_entity_poly.entity_id
_entity_poly.type
_entity_poly.pdbx_seq_one_letter_code
_entity_poly.pdbx_strand_id
1 'polypeptide(L)'
;MLSNRFSEALTYAAELHATQTRKGSGVPYIAHLLGTASIALEYGANEDEAIAALLHDAIEDCGGAAIGETIRLRFGDTVSAIVGGCTDAETTPKPPWRERKAAYIERIPQASRSVRLVSAADKLYNSRAILKDYRQLGDTVWERFTGKKDGTLWYYRSLVESFRQAESMPIVEELARTVFELEHLVNS
;
A
#
# COMPACT_ATOMS: atom_id res chain seq x y z
N MET A 1 -22.54 0.71 0.37
CA MET A 1 -22.84 -0.65 0.84
C MET A 1 -21.97 -1.61 0.06
N LEU A 2 -21.37 -2.60 0.71
CA LEU A 2 -20.55 -3.63 0.06
C LEU A 2 -21.45 -4.80 -0.34
N SER A 3 -21.26 -5.30 -1.56
CA SER A 3 -21.98 -6.43 -2.13
C SER A 3 -21.16 -7.72 -2.06
N ASN A 4 -21.67 -8.80 -2.67
CA ASN A 4 -20.94 -10.06 -2.77
C ASN A 4 -19.59 -9.93 -3.51
N ARG A 5 -19.43 -8.93 -4.38
CA ARG A 5 -18.17 -8.67 -5.08
C ARG A 5 -17.02 -8.45 -4.10
N PHE A 6 -17.28 -7.72 -3.00
CA PHE A 6 -16.27 -7.49 -1.97
C PHE A 6 -15.90 -8.79 -1.24
N SER A 7 -16.88 -9.63 -0.90
CA SER A 7 -16.63 -10.94 -0.28
C SER A 7 -15.80 -11.85 -1.18
N GLU A 8 -16.10 -11.90 -2.48
CA GLU A 8 -15.34 -12.67 -3.47
C GLU A 8 -13.89 -12.16 -3.61
N ALA A 9 -13.70 -10.84 -3.59
CA ALA A 9 -12.38 -10.23 -3.61
C ALA A 9 -11.58 -10.55 -2.34
N LEU A 10 -12.22 -10.54 -1.17
CA LEU A 10 -11.59 -10.92 0.08
C LEU A 10 -11.13 -12.37 0.08
N THR A 11 -11.99 -13.30 -0.34
CA THR A 11 -11.61 -14.71 -0.48
C THR A 11 -10.44 -14.87 -1.44
N TYR A 12 -10.50 -14.20 -2.60
CA TYR A 12 -9.43 -14.28 -3.59
C TYR A 12 -8.10 -13.70 -3.07
N ALA A 13 -8.13 -12.56 -2.38
CA ALA A 13 -6.95 -11.99 -1.74
C ALA A 13 -6.36 -12.92 -0.67
N ALA A 14 -7.21 -13.55 0.14
CA ALA A 14 -6.77 -14.51 1.15
C ALA A 14 -6.11 -15.75 0.53
N GLU A 15 -6.64 -16.25 -0.58
CA GLU A 15 -6.07 -17.39 -1.33
C GLU A 15 -4.72 -17.03 -1.96
N LEU A 16 -4.62 -15.88 -2.65
CA LEU A 16 -3.38 -15.43 -3.29
C LEU A 16 -2.23 -15.23 -2.31
N HIS A 17 -2.53 -14.77 -1.10
CA HIS A 17 -1.54 -14.45 -0.08
C HIS A 17 -1.50 -15.49 1.06
N ALA A 18 -2.11 -16.68 0.88
CA ALA A 18 -2.30 -17.67 1.94
C ALA A 18 -1.01 -18.14 2.63
N THR A 19 0.09 -18.18 1.89
CA THR A 19 1.42 -18.59 2.40
C THR A 19 2.33 -17.41 2.73
N GLN A 20 1.85 -16.18 2.54
CA GLN A 20 2.64 -14.98 2.75
C GLN A 20 2.48 -14.46 4.18
N THR A 21 3.58 -13.95 4.73
CA THR A 21 3.60 -13.28 6.03
C THR A 21 4.28 -11.92 5.92
N ARG A 22 3.94 -11.02 6.84
CA ARG A 22 4.57 -9.70 6.97
C ARG A 22 6.04 -9.87 7.33
N LYS A 23 6.90 -9.16 6.60
CA LYS A 23 8.37 -9.22 6.74
C LYS A 23 8.79 -9.10 8.21
N GLY A 24 9.44 -10.14 8.73
CA GLY A 24 10.05 -10.14 10.05
C GLY A 24 9.11 -10.22 11.26
N SER A 25 7.79 -10.39 11.08
CA SER A 25 6.83 -10.48 12.20
C SER A 25 6.00 -11.77 12.23
N GLY A 26 5.97 -12.55 11.14
CA GLY A 26 5.17 -13.78 11.04
C GLY A 26 3.65 -13.55 10.97
N VAL A 27 3.19 -12.30 11.05
CA VAL A 27 1.77 -11.95 10.92
C VAL A 27 1.28 -12.31 9.51
N PRO A 28 0.13 -13.01 9.38
CA PRO A 28 -0.44 -13.34 8.07
C PRO A 28 -0.63 -12.09 7.20
N TYR A 29 -0.26 -12.15 5.91
CA TYR A 29 -0.28 -10.98 5.02
C TYR A 29 -1.68 -10.39 4.86
N ILE A 30 -2.73 -11.21 4.94
CA ILE A 30 -4.14 -10.79 4.88
C ILE A 30 -4.50 -9.70 5.91
N ALA A 31 -3.79 -9.62 7.04
CA ALA A 31 -4.00 -8.56 8.04
C ALA A 31 -3.72 -7.16 7.47
N HIS A 32 -2.73 -7.05 6.57
CA HIS A 32 -2.40 -5.81 5.85
C HIS A 32 -3.50 -5.42 4.87
N LEU A 33 -3.97 -6.39 4.08
CA LEU A 33 -4.98 -6.15 3.06
C LEU A 33 -6.31 -5.72 3.69
N LEU A 34 -6.74 -6.40 4.76
CA LEU A 34 -7.90 -6.03 5.54
C LEU A 34 -7.75 -4.64 6.18
N GLY A 35 -6.58 -4.35 6.76
CA GLY A 35 -6.32 -3.04 7.36
C GLY A 35 -6.31 -1.90 6.36
N THR A 36 -5.73 -2.13 5.18
CA THR A 36 -5.72 -1.17 4.07
C THR A 36 -7.13 -0.90 3.56
N ALA A 37 -7.93 -1.96 3.35
CA ALA A 37 -9.34 -1.82 2.93
C ALA A 37 -10.18 -1.10 4.00
N SER A 38 -10.00 -1.42 5.29
CA SER A 38 -10.68 -0.74 6.40
C SER A 38 -10.38 0.76 6.40
N ILE A 39 -9.10 1.12 6.30
CA ILE A 39 -8.68 2.52 6.23
C ILE A 39 -9.31 3.19 5.00
N ALA A 40 -9.22 2.60 3.82
CA ALA A 40 -9.80 3.20 2.61
C ALA A 40 -11.31 3.48 2.78
N LEU A 41 -12.06 2.54 3.34
CA LEU A 41 -13.49 2.68 3.63
C LEU A 41 -13.79 3.80 4.64
N GLU A 42 -13.00 3.92 5.71
CA GLU A 42 -13.10 5.02 6.68
C GLU A 42 -12.90 6.39 6.04
N TYR A 43 -12.11 6.46 4.97
CA TYR A 43 -11.86 7.69 4.18
C TYR A 43 -12.75 7.82 2.94
N GLY A 44 -13.86 7.09 2.89
CA GLY A 44 -14.92 7.28 1.90
C GLY A 44 -14.74 6.49 0.61
N ALA A 45 -13.94 5.42 0.61
CA ALA A 45 -13.84 4.52 -0.53
C ALA A 45 -15.20 3.93 -0.91
N ASN A 46 -15.46 3.85 -2.22
CA ASN A 46 -16.55 3.06 -2.77
C ASN A 46 -16.18 1.56 -2.83
N GLU A 47 -17.09 0.73 -3.32
CA GLU A 47 -16.85 -0.72 -3.40
C GLU A 47 -15.64 -1.09 -4.28
N ASP A 48 -15.48 -0.48 -5.45
CA ASP A 48 -14.37 -0.79 -6.36
C ASP A 48 -13.02 -0.40 -5.74
N GLU A 49 -12.97 0.74 -5.04
CA GLU A 49 -11.79 1.20 -4.30
C GLU A 49 -11.46 0.28 -3.12
N ALA A 50 -12.48 -0.22 -2.41
CA ALA A 50 -12.30 -1.16 -1.32
C ALA A 50 -11.83 -2.55 -1.82
N ILE A 51 -12.36 -3.02 -2.95
CA ILE A 51 -11.88 -4.22 -3.63
C ILE A 51 -10.43 -4.03 -4.09
N ALA A 52 -10.11 -2.90 -4.71
CA ALA A 52 -8.76 -2.60 -5.14
C ALA A 52 -7.79 -2.52 -3.95
N ALA A 53 -8.22 -2.00 -2.80
CA ALA A 53 -7.44 -2.01 -1.57
C ALA A 53 -7.13 -3.43 -1.06
N LEU A 54 -8.03 -4.40 -1.22
CA LEU A 54 -7.74 -5.81 -0.90
C LEU A 54 -6.75 -6.45 -1.88
N LEU A 55 -6.71 -5.97 -3.12
CA LEU A 55 -5.96 -6.60 -4.22
C LEU A 55 -4.70 -5.83 -4.64
N HIS A 56 -4.37 -4.71 -3.98
CA HIS A 56 -3.36 -3.76 -4.46
C HIS A 56 -1.97 -4.37 -4.65
N ASP A 57 -1.60 -5.37 -3.87
CA ASP A 57 -0.31 -6.07 -3.95
C ASP A 57 -0.35 -7.32 -4.84
N ALA A 58 -1.52 -7.75 -5.31
CA ALA A 58 -1.70 -9.04 -5.97
C ALA A 58 -0.90 -9.14 -7.28
N ILE A 59 -0.86 -8.06 -8.07
CA ILE A 59 -0.07 -8.02 -9.31
C ILE A 59 1.43 -8.11 -8.97
N GLU A 60 1.89 -7.32 -7.99
CA GLU A 60 3.31 -7.20 -7.66
C GLU A 60 3.88 -8.49 -7.02
N ASP A 61 3.09 -9.19 -6.21
CA ASP A 61 3.60 -10.28 -5.36
C ASP A 61 3.05 -11.68 -5.68
N CYS A 62 2.03 -11.82 -6.53
CA CYS A 62 1.36 -13.12 -6.77
C CYS A 62 1.33 -13.59 -8.23
N GLY A 63 1.78 -12.82 -9.22
CA GLY A 63 1.86 -13.33 -10.60
C GLY A 63 1.84 -12.32 -11.75
N GLY A 64 2.06 -11.03 -11.49
CA GLY A 64 2.22 -10.01 -12.53
C GLY A 64 1.00 -9.85 -13.43
N ALA A 65 1.24 -9.64 -14.72
CA ALA A 65 0.19 -9.33 -15.70
C ALA A 65 -0.96 -10.35 -15.78
N ALA A 66 -0.68 -11.64 -15.54
CA ALA A 66 -1.73 -12.67 -15.52
C ALA A 66 -2.74 -12.47 -14.38
N ILE A 67 -2.27 -12.03 -13.21
CA ILE A 67 -3.13 -11.65 -12.09
C ILE A 67 -3.90 -10.37 -12.42
N GLY A 68 -3.25 -9.40 -13.06
CA GLY A 68 -3.92 -8.17 -13.52
C GLY A 68 -5.11 -8.44 -14.44
N GLU A 69 -4.94 -9.34 -15.41
CA GLU A 69 -6.02 -9.77 -16.30
C GLU A 69 -7.12 -10.53 -15.56
N THR A 70 -6.76 -11.41 -14.61
CA THR A 70 -7.73 -12.12 -13.77
C THR A 70 -8.58 -11.14 -12.95
N ILE A 71 -7.95 -10.12 -12.37
CA ILE A 71 -8.64 -9.06 -11.62
C ILE A 71 -9.61 -8.31 -12.54
N ARG A 72 -9.18 -7.96 -13.76
CA ARG A 72 -10.04 -7.29 -14.75
C ARG A 72 -11.27 -8.11 -15.10
N LEU A 73 -11.09 -9.41 -15.39
CA LEU A 73 -12.18 -10.30 -15.76
C LEU A 73 -13.16 -10.56 -14.61
N ARG A 74 -12.68 -10.64 -13.37
CA ARG A 74 -13.50 -10.96 -12.19
C ARG A 74 -14.17 -9.74 -11.56
N PHE A 75 -13.45 -8.62 -11.49
CA PHE A 75 -13.86 -7.45 -10.69
C PHE A 75 -14.06 -6.18 -11.53
N GLY A 76 -13.72 -6.21 -12.81
CA GLY A 76 -13.97 -5.12 -13.77
C GLY A 76 -12.77 -4.20 -14.00
N ASP A 77 -12.89 -3.38 -15.05
CA ASP A 77 -11.80 -2.51 -15.51
C ASP A 77 -11.43 -1.43 -14.49
N THR A 78 -12.41 -0.88 -13.75
CA THR A 78 -12.17 0.12 -12.70
C THR A 78 -11.25 -0.42 -11.62
N VAL A 79 -11.52 -1.62 -11.10
CA VAL A 79 -10.70 -2.25 -10.06
C VAL A 79 -9.30 -2.54 -10.60
N SER A 80 -9.21 -3.13 -11.80
CA SER A 80 -7.93 -3.45 -12.43
C SER A 80 -7.06 -2.20 -12.63
N ALA A 81 -7.66 -1.10 -13.08
CA ALA A 81 -6.97 0.17 -13.25
C ALA A 81 -6.44 0.74 -11.92
N ILE A 82 -7.19 0.62 -10.82
CA ILE A 82 -6.73 1.08 -9.50
C ILE A 82 -5.58 0.19 -9.00
N VAL A 83 -5.70 -1.13 -9.11
CA VAL A 83 -4.65 -2.08 -8.67
C VAL A 83 -3.36 -1.89 -9.47
N GLY A 84 -3.44 -1.75 -10.80
CA GLY A 84 -2.28 -1.43 -11.64
C GLY A 84 -1.68 -0.06 -11.29
N GLY A 85 -2.53 0.92 -10.98
CA GLY A 85 -2.11 2.22 -10.47
C GLY A 85 -1.34 2.16 -9.14
N CYS A 86 -1.60 1.15 -8.30
CA CYS A 86 -0.89 0.95 -7.03
C CYS A 86 0.40 0.10 -7.15
N THR A 87 0.59 -0.61 -8.26
CA THR A 87 1.70 -1.56 -8.46
C THR A 87 3.01 -0.86 -8.82
N ASP A 88 4.12 -1.13 -8.12
CA ASP A 88 5.41 -0.47 -8.37
C ASP A 88 6.26 -1.14 -9.45
N ALA A 89 6.06 -2.44 -9.68
CA ALA A 89 6.72 -3.20 -10.75
C ALA A 89 5.95 -4.48 -11.07
N GLU A 90 5.83 -4.77 -12.37
CA GLU A 90 5.24 -6.00 -12.89
C GLU A 90 6.31 -7.03 -13.33
N THR A 91 7.58 -6.63 -13.37
CA THR A 91 8.68 -7.43 -13.91
C THR A 91 9.45 -8.19 -12.83
N THR A 92 9.91 -9.39 -13.16
CA THR A 92 10.78 -10.22 -12.30
C THR A 92 12.11 -10.51 -13.00
N PRO A 93 13.28 -10.22 -12.37
CA PRO A 93 13.44 -9.60 -11.06
C PRO A 93 12.99 -8.12 -11.04
N LYS A 94 12.57 -7.64 -9.86
CA LYS A 94 12.15 -6.25 -9.67
C LYS A 94 13.35 -5.31 -9.91
N PRO A 95 13.16 -4.18 -10.61
CA PRO A 95 14.20 -3.15 -10.73
C PRO A 95 14.69 -2.63 -9.37
N PRO A 96 15.86 -1.94 -9.33
CA PRO A 96 16.44 -1.42 -8.10
C PRO A 96 15.44 -0.66 -7.24
N TRP A 97 15.44 -0.95 -5.94
CA TRP A 97 14.43 -0.43 -5.01
C TRP A 97 14.29 1.10 -5.08
N ARG A 98 15.41 1.82 -5.12
CA ARG A 98 15.42 3.29 -5.13
C ARG A 98 14.79 3.86 -6.40
N GLU A 99 15.10 3.30 -7.55
CA GLU A 99 14.58 3.74 -8.85
C GLU A 99 13.06 3.54 -8.92
N ARG A 100 12.56 2.38 -8.49
CA ARG A 100 11.12 2.10 -8.45
C ARG A 100 10.37 3.06 -7.52
N LYS A 101 10.92 3.29 -6.33
CA LYS A 101 10.29 4.20 -5.37
C LYS A 101 10.29 5.65 -5.87
N ALA A 102 11.36 6.09 -6.54
CA ALA A 102 11.43 7.41 -7.16
C ALA A 102 10.40 7.57 -8.29
N ALA A 103 10.32 6.61 -9.21
CA ALA A 103 9.33 6.61 -10.29
C ALA A 103 7.88 6.57 -9.74
N TYR A 104 7.65 5.83 -8.66
CA TYR A 104 6.36 5.84 -7.98
C TYR A 104 6.02 7.20 -7.38
N ILE A 105 6.96 7.87 -6.73
CA ILE A 105 6.74 9.21 -6.17
C ILE A 105 6.39 10.20 -7.30
N GLU A 106 7.07 10.14 -8.44
CA GLU A 106 6.87 11.06 -9.57
C GLU A 106 5.48 10.91 -10.23
N ARG A 107 4.93 9.69 -10.29
CA ARG A 107 3.65 9.44 -10.96
C ARG A 107 2.41 9.72 -10.10
N ILE A 108 2.54 9.70 -8.77
CA ILE A 108 1.42 9.87 -7.83
C ILE A 108 0.57 11.14 -8.07
N PRO A 109 1.16 12.30 -8.40
CA PRO A 109 0.37 13.51 -8.65
C PRO A 109 -0.58 13.36 -9.84
N GLN A 110 -0.17 12.57 -10.84
CA GLN A 110 -0.93 12.32 -12.08
C GLN A 110 -1.87 11.11 -11.97
N ALA A 111 -1.80 10.35 -10.88
CA ALA A 111 -2.66 9.18 -10.67
C ALA A 111 -4.14 9.60 -10.52
N SER A 112 -5.07 8.66 -10.67
CA SER A 112 -6.47 8.96 -10.36
C SER A 112 -6.66 9.18 -8.86
N ARG A 113 -7.74 9.87 -8.48
CA ARG A 113 -8.10 10.06 -7.07
C ARG A 113 -8.24 8.73 -6.33
N SER A 114 -8.81 7.72 -6.98
CA SER A 114 -8.97 6.37 -6.44
C SER A 114 -7.63 5.67 -6.18
N VAL A 115 -6.67 5.79 -7.11
CA VAL A 115 -5.30 5.28 -6.91
C VAL A 115 -4.62 5.99 -5.74
N ARG A 116 -4.75 7.32 -5.65
CA ARG A 116 -4.21 8.08 -4.52
C ARG A 116 -4.82 7.66 -3.19
N LEU A 117 -6.13 7.42 -3.14
CA LEU A 117 -6.84 6.97 -1.94
C LEU A 117 -6.32 5.61 -1.45
N VAL A 118 -6.28 4.62 -2.34
CA VAL A 118 -5.83 3.26 -2.01
C VAL A 118 -4.34 3.26 -1.63
N SER A 119 -3.51 3.99 -2.39
CA SER A 119 -2.09 4.13 -2.09
C SER A 119 -1.85 4.80 -0.73
N ALA A 120 -2.54 5.90 -0.43
CA ALA A 120 -2.42 6.56 0.86
C ALA A 120 -2.89 5.66 2.02
N ALA A 121 -3.92 4.85 1.82
CA ALA A 121 -4.39 3.88 2.82
C ALA A 121 -3.34 2.79 3.12
N ASP A 122 -2.73 2.21 2.08
CA ASP A 122 -1.64 1.24 2.21
C ASP A 122 -0.46 1.85 2.98
N LYS A 123 -0.05 3.06 2.60
CA LYS A 123 1.07 3.76 3.24
C LYS A 123 0.74 4.17 4.68
N LEU A 124 -0.50 4.53 4.98
CA LEU A 124 -0.94 4.81 6.35
C LEU A 124 -0.91 3.55 7.22
N TYR A 125 -1.41 2.41 6.72
CA TYR A 125 -1.32 1.15 7.44
C TYR A 125 0.14 0.78 7.73
N ASN A 126 0.98 0.82 6.70
CA ASN A 126 2.39 0.43 6.82
C ASN A 126 3.17 1.36 7.74
N SER A 127 2.96 2.69 7.68
CA SER A 127 3.64 3.64 8.58
C SER A 127 3.22 3.46 10.04
N ARG A 128 1.93 3.20 10.32
CA ARG A 128 1.45 2.84 11.67
C ARG A 128 2.08 1.54 12.17
N ALA A 129 2.21 0.53 11.31
CA ALA A 129 2.88 -0.72 11.64
C ALA A 129 4.37 -0.51 11.95
N ILE A 130 5.08 0.28 11.13
CA ILE A 130 6.49 0.63 11.35
C ILE A 130 6.66 1.36 12.69
N LEU A 131 5.83 2.35 12.98
CA LEU A 131 5.88 3.11 14.23
C LEU A 131 5.66 2.20 15.46
N LYS A 132 4.65 1.32 15.39
CA LYS A 132 4.39 0.34 16.44
C LYS A 132 5.59 -0.59 16.65
N ASP A 133 6.17 -1.11 15.58
CA ASP A 133 7.29 -2.05 15.65
C ASP A 133 8.57 -1.36 16.14
N TYR A 134 8.84 -0.13 15.70
CA TYR A 134 9.99 0.66 16.18
C TYR A 134 9.93 0.89 17.68
N ARG A 135 8.74 1.17 18.25
CA ARG A 135 8.56 1.31 19.71
C ARG A 135 8.94 0.05 20.49
N GLN A 136 8.86 -1.12 19.87
CA GLN A 136 9.17 -2.40 20.52
C GLN A 136 10.60 -2.87 20.25
N LEU A 137 11.10 -2.61 19.05
CA LEU A 137 12.32 -3.22 18.51
C LEU A 137 13.48 -2.23 18.34
N GLY A 138 13.20 -0.93 18.41
CA GLY A 138 14.15 0.13 18.08
C GLY A 138 14.69 -0.02 16.66
N ASP A 139 15.97 0.27 16.47
CA ASP A 139 16.62 0.28 15.16
C ASP A 139 16.68 -1.09 14.45
N THR A 140 16.48 -2.20 15.17
CA THR A 140 16.46 -3.54 14.53
C THR A 140 15.30 -3.68 13.54
N VAL A 141 14.25 -2.86 13.66
CA VAL A 141 13.12 -2.84 12.71
C VAL A 141 13.60 -2.54 11.28
N TRP A 142 14.66 -1.74 11.11
CA TRP A 142 15.16 -1.32 9.81
C TRP A 142 15.80 -2.43 8.99
N GLU A 143 16.20 -3.53 9.64
CA GLU A 143 16.77 -4.70 8.97
C GLU A 143 15.77 -5.35 8.00
N ARG A 144 14.47 -5.22 8.28
CA ARG A 144 13.35 -5.75 7.48
C ARG A 144 13.12 -4.98 6.17
N PHE A 145 13.67 -3.78 6.03
CA PHE A 145 13.42 -2.88 4.90
C PHE A 145 14.62 -2.80 3.98
N THR A 146 14.38 -2.93 2.67
CA THR A 146 15.42 -2.78 1.64
C THR A 146 16.08 -1.40 1.68
N GLY A 147 15.29 -0.35 1.90
CA GLY A 147 15.78 1.03 2.03
C GLY A 147 16.44 1.35 3.37
N LYS A 148 16.50 0.41 4.33
CA LYS A 148 16.96 0.64 5.71
C LYS A 148 16.24 1.85 6.33
N LYS A 149 16.84 2.51 7.32
CA LYS A 149 16.28 3.68 8.01
C LYS A 149 16.07 4.86 7.05
N ASP A 150 17.17 5.39 6.51
CA ASP A 150 17.14 6.64 5.75
C ASP A 150 16.34 6.54 4.45
N GLY A 151 16.44 5.41 3.74
CA GLY A 151 15.65 5.18 2.53
C GLY A 151 14.17 5.05 2.84
N THR A 152 13.79 4.38 3.92
CA THR A 152 12.38 4.24 4.29
C THR A 152 11.78 5.60 4.69
N LEU A 153 12.47 6.37 5.54
CA LEU A 153 12.04 7.71 5.93
C LEU A 153 11.91 8.65 4.73
N TRP A 154 12.93 8.67 3.86
CA TRP A 154 12.89 9.44 2.61
C TRP A 154 11.65 9.09 1.76
N TYR A 155 11.35 7.80 1.61
CA TYR A 155 10.25 7.35 0.76
C TYR A 155 8.90 7.83 1.29
N TYR A 156 8.65 7.67 2.59
CA TYR A 156 7.39 8.11 3.20
C TYR A 156 7.23 9.62 3.18
N ARG A 157 8.30 10.38 3.48
CA ARG A 157 8.27 11.85 3.40
C ARG A 157 7.96 12.34 1.98
N SER A 158 8.68 11.81 1.00
CA SER A 158 8.51 12.20 -0.41
C SER A 158 7.12 11.82 -0.93
N LEU A 159 6.55 10.71 -0.46
CA LEU A 159 5.17 10.33 -0.79
C LEU A 159 4.15 11.32 -0.25
N VAL A 160 4.28 11.73 1.02
CA VAL A 160 3.38 12.74 1.61
C VAL A 160 3.41 14.03 0.82
N GLU A 161 4.61 14.50 0.45
CA GLU A 161 4.79 15.69 -0.39
C GLU A 161 4.14 15.50 -1.76
N SER A 162 4.36 14.36 -2.40
CA SER A 162 3.80 14.03 -3.71
C SER A 162 2.27 13.95 -3.70
N PHE A 163 1.67 13.31 -2.70
CA PHE A 163 0.20 13.28 -2.56
C PHE A 163 -0.40 14.68 -2.43
N ARG A 164 0.24 15.57 -1.65
CA ARG A 164 -0.23 16.95 -1.44
C ARG A 164 -0.18 17.82 -2.71
N GLN A 165 0.64 17.46 -3.70
CA GLN A 165 0.70 18.20 -4.97
C GLN A 165 -0.57 18.01 -5.82
N ALA A 166 -1.29 16.91 -5.65
CA ALA A 166 -2.45 16.58 -6.47
C ALA A 166 -3.74 17.19 -5.94
N GLU A 167 -4.11 16.81 -4.71
CA GLU A 167 -5.38 17.15 -4.08
C GLU A 167 -5.24 17.02 -2.57
N SER A 168 -5.86 17.93 -1.82
CA SER A 168 -5.95 17.82 -0.36
C SER A 168 -6.89 16.69 0.03
N MET A 169 -6.36 15.62 0.61
CA MET A 169 -7.13 14.46 1.09
C MET A 169 -6.90 14.26 2.60
N PRO A 170 -7.93 14.11 3.44
CA PRO A 170 -7.76 13.93 4.89
C PRO A 170 -6.84 12.76 5.28
N ILE A 171 -6.86 11.67 4.51
CA ILE A 171 -5.99 10.50 4.72
C ILE A 171 -4.49 10.83 4.59
N VAL A 172 -4.15 11.77 3.71
CA VAL A 172 -2.77 12.20 3.48
C VAL A 172 -2.25 12.99 4.67
N GLU A 173 -3.12 13.76 5.33
CA GLU A 173 -2.76 14.49 6.55
C GLU A 173 -2.56 13.55 7.74
N GLU A 174 -3.36 12.48 7.83
CA GLU A 174 -3.15 11.45 8.85
C GLU A 174 -1.87 10.64 8.60
N LEU A 175 -1.57 10.34 7.34
CA LEU A 175 -0.28 9.78 6.94
C LEU A 175 0.87 10.72 7.33
N ALA A 176 0.76 12.02 7.04
CA ALA A 176 1.77 13.01 7.37
C ALA A 176 2.05 13.07 8.89
N ARG A 177 1.01 13.03 9.73
CA ARG A 177 1.18 12.98 11.20
C ARG A 177 1.92 11.72 11.64
N THR A 178 1.54 10.56 11.10
CA THR A 178 2.17 9.27 11.44
C THR A 178 3.64 9.27 11.03
N VAL A 179 3.97 9.79 9.83
CA VAL A 179 5.34 9.91 9.33
C VAL A 179 6.15 10.89 10.19
N PHE A 180 5.58 12.03 10.55
CA PHE A 180 6.22 13.00 11.43
C PHE A 180 6.55 12.39 12.80
N GLU A 181 5.60 11.68 13.40
CA GLU A 181 5.80 11.00 14.69
C GLU A 181 6.90 9.94 14.61
N LEU A 182 6.92 9.14 13.54
CA LEU A 182 7.99 8.18 13.30
C LEU A 182 9.36 8.87 13.18
N GLU A 183 9.47 9.92 12.37
CA GLU A 183 10.73 10.65 12.21
C GLU A 183 11.19 11.30 13.50
N HIS A 184 10.28 11.86 14.30
CA HIS A 184 10.61 12.45 15.59
C HIS A 184 11.16 11.40 16.55
N LEU A 185 10.46 10.27 16.69
CA LEU A 185 10.85 9.19 17.59
C LEU A 185 12.18 8.53 17.20
N VAL A 186 12.50 8.52 15.91
CA VAL A 186 13.70 7.88 15.36
C VAL A 186 14.95 8.77 15.45
N ASN A 187 14.75 10.07 15.67
CA ASN A 187 15.81 11.08 15.84
C ASN A 187 15.94 11.59 17.28
N SER A 188 15.11 11.09 18.21
CA SER A 188 15.17 11.39 19.65
C SER A 188 16.12 10.43 20.35
#